data_AF-A0A8H2VWU2-F1
#
_entry.id   AF-A0A8H2VWU2-F1
#
_cell.length_a   1.000
_cell.length_b   1.000
_cell.length_c   1.000
_cell.angle_alpha   90.00
_cell.angle_beta   90.00
_cell.angle_gamma   90.00
#
_symmetry.space_group_name_H-M   'P 1'
#
loop_
_entity.id
_entity.type
_entity.pdbx_description
1 polymer ?
#
loop_
_entity_poly.entity_id
_entity_poly.type
_entity_poly.pdbx_seq_one_letter_code
_entity_poly.pdbx_strand_id
1 'polypeptide(L)'
;MLFNFLSGTHGLPWKFVFICVSALFMIHYMLVDVKPRDEPEPEASKADEGTDIIPSPTSAKHASPAGTFEEFKAMLGVFGGTETSESKDPNTSEDADLETALPGHKFKKPFLGSKQDTRKDEYVSVCMAVKDQHQDLPEWFIHHYYHLGIKRFYIMDDGSDPPLSEMEDLGIPREHVTFQYFSQSEHAFYMQEHVYNICVDKYGSNHTWMAFIDADEYLEMTGNENLVQFLESFEEDEHVGAVYVSWMTHSSAGLLSRAKSVRKAYIDCIWDGEGHNILGKTISKLSMYAGTNTVHQVLSKDGAIIVDENGVEAPLKRRPPTKNRIALHHYALKSREEYREKIDRGNAMSTPKDWQFWNSVEGMAGIECRSMAEYYP
;
A
#
# COMPACT_ATOMS: atom_id res chain seq x y z
N MET A 1 41.69 -15.62 24.84
CA MET A 1 41.41 -16.29 23.55
C MET A 1 40.76 -15.26 22.63
N LEU A 2 41.56 -14.38 22.02
CA LEU A 2 41.06 -13.40 21.04
C LEU A 2 41.65 -13.73 19.67
N PHE A 3 40.74 -13.89 18.70
CA PHE A 3 40.91 -13.77 17.27
C PHE A 3 42.00 -14.61 16.59
N ASN A 4 41.65 -15.87 16.28
CA ASN A 4 42.10 -16.51 15.05
C ASN A 4 40.89 -16.61 14.12
N PHE A 5 40.72 -15.65 13.20
CA PHE A 5 39.94 -15.88 11.98
C PHE A 5 40.38 -14.91 10.89
N LEU A 6 40.54 -15.48 9.68
CA LEU A 6 40.65 -14.84 8.36
C LEU A 6 42.06 -14.53 7.83
N SER A 7 42.84 -15.59 7.59
CA SER A 7 43.72 -15.64 6.41
C SER A 7 42.93 -16.19 5.22
N GLY A 8 42.30 -15.29 4.44
CA GLY A 8 41.72 -15.62 3.14
C GLY A 8 42.78 -15.48 2.06
N THR A 9 43.11 -16.62 1.43
CA THR A 9 43.65 -16.81 0.07
C THR A 9 44.12 -15.53 -0.66
N HIS A 10 45.43 -15.39 -0.83
CA HIS A 10 46.20 -14.29 -1.46
C HIS A 10 46.89 -13.28 -0.50
N GLY A 11 47.57 -13.79 0.53
CA GLY A 11 48.95 -13.39 0.86
C GLY A 11 49.33 -11.92 1.11
N LEU A 12 48.40 -10.96 1.21
CA LEU A 12 48.71 -9.59 1.62
C LEU A 12 48.39 -9.42 3.10
N PRO A 13 49.40 -9.20 3.96
CA PRO A 13 49.17 -8.91 5.36
C PRO A 13 48.32 -7.64 5.52
N TRP A 14 47.32 -7.65 6.40
CA TRP A 14 46.43 -6.52 6.68
C TRP A 14 47.16 -5.19 6.95
N LYS A 15 48.37 -5.27 7.52
CA LYS A 15 49.26 -4.11 7.71
C LYS A 15 49.58 -3.38 6.39
N PHE A 16 49.74 -4.09 5.28
CA PHE A 16 49.98 -3.48 3.97
C PHE A 16 48.74 -2.79 3.43
N VAL A 17 47.56 -3.41 3.58
CA VAL A 17 46.29 -2.78 3.21
C VAL A 17 46.09 -1.47 3.99
N PHE A 18 46.33 -1.51 5.30
CA PHE A 18 46.20 -0.33 6.16
C PHE A 18 47.19 0.79 5.77
N ILE A 19 48.44 0.44 5.47
CA ILE A 19 49.46 1.41 5.02
C ILE A 19 49.08 2.01 3.67
N CYS A 20 48.62 1.22 2.71
CA CYS A 20 48.20 1.69 1.39
C CYS A 20 46.99 2.64 1.47
N VAL A 21 45.98 2.29 2.27
CA VAL A 21 44.80 3.15 2.48
C VAL A 21 45.19 4.47 3.15
N SER A 22 46.06 4.42 4.17
CA SER A 22 46.55 5.63 4.85
C SER A 22 47.34 6.55 3.92
N ALA A 23 48.19 5.97 3.05
CA ALA A 23 48.93 6.73 2.04
C ALA A 23 48.00 7.39 1.02
N LEU A 24 46.94 6.70 0.58
CA LEU A 24 45.93 7.28 -0.32
C LEU A 24 45.18 8.45 0.31
N PHE A 25 44.82 8.36 1.59
CA PHE A 25 44.22 9.48 2.33
C PHE A 25 45.17 10.69 2.43
N MET A 26 46.44 10.45 2.72
CA MET A 26 47.45 11.52 2.79
C MET A 26 47.69 12.16 1.42
N ILE A 27 47.74 11.37 0.35
CA ILE A 27 47.84 11.89 -1.02
C ILE A 27 46.61 12.72 -1.37
N HIS A 28 45.40 12.24 -1.04
CA HIS A 28 44.18 13.01 -1.26
C HIS A 28 44.22 14.35 -0.49
N TYR A 29 44.63 14.34 0.77
CA TYR A 29 44.74 15.55 1.58
C TYR A 29 45.82 16.52 1.07
N MET A 30 46.91 16.02 0.48
CA MET A 30 47.96 16.83 -0.14
C MET A 30 47.56 17.39 -1.51
N LEU A 31 46.63 16.75 -2.22
CA LEU A 31 46.17 17.16 -3.56
C LEU A 31 44.89 18.02 -3.53
N VAL A 32 44.13 18.00 -2.42
CA VAL A 32 42.96 18.85 -2.24
C VAL A 32 43.39 20.15 -1.59
N ASP A 33 43.52 21.21 -2.41
CA ASP A 33 43.71 22.58 -1.92
C ASP A 33 42.40 23.07 -1.28
N VAL A 34 42.28 22.90 0.04
CA VAL A 34 41.24 23.55 0.83
C VAL A 34 41.63 25.00 1.05
N LYS A 35 41.13 25.91 0.21
CA LYS A 35 41.29 27.34 0.45
C LYS A 35 40.49 27.77 1.68
N PRO A 36 41.08 28.49 2.65
CA PRO A 36 40.33 29.14 3.72
C PRO A 36 39.38 30.18 3.12
N ARG A 37 38.18 30.32 3.70
CA ARG A 37 37.27 31.42 3.35
C ARG A 37 37.82 32.71 3.94
N ASP A 38 38.39 33.56 3.08
CA ASP A 38 38.73 34.93 3.39
C ASP A 38 37.56 35.85 2.98
N GLU A 39 36.44 35.83 3.71
CA GLU A 39 35.47 36.93 3.65
C GLU A 39 35.03 37.31 5.07
N PRO A 40 35.05 38.61 5.43
CA PRO A 40 34.65 39.06 6.76
C PRO A 40 33.12 38.99 6.92
N GLU A 41 32.67 38.56 8.10
CA GLU A 41 31.25 38.59 8.48
C GLU A 41 30.71 40.04 8.46
N PRO A 42 29.56 40.32 7.81
CA PRO A 42 28.95 41.64 7.90
C PRO A 42 28.11 41.79 9.17
N GLU A 43 28.28 42.93 9.83
CA GLU A 43 27.51 43.38 10.99
C GLU A 43 26.00 43.48 10.73
N ALA A 44 25.22 43.16 11.76
CA ALA A 44 23.76 43.25 11.78
C ALA A 44 23.27 44.69 11.58
N SER A 45 22.45 44.91 10.54
CA SER A 45 21.62 46.11 10.43
C SER A 45 20.21 45.77 9.93
N LYS A 46 19.29 46.66 10.27
CA LYS A 46 17.85 46.47 10.46
C LYS A 46 17.06 46.16 9.17
N ALA A 47 15.95 45.47 9.40
CA ALA A 47 14.84 45.16 8.50
C ALA A 47 14.44 46.28 7.52
N ASP A 48 14.25 45.91 6.25
CA ASP A 48 12.97 46.05 5.55
C ASP A 48 12.90 45.17 4.28
N GLU A 49 11.68 44.79 3.90
CA GLU A 49 11.17 44.02 2.75
C GLU A 49 12.09 43.65 1.56
N GLY A 50 12.07 42.35 1.16
CA GLY A 50 12.39 41.94 -0.22
C GLY A 50 12.90 40.51 -0.43
N THR A 51 11.97 39.57 -0.67
CA THR A 51 12.13 38.31 -1.45
C THR A 51 13.42 37.47 -1.30
N ASP A 52 13.36 36.48 -0.41
CA ASP A 52 14.31 35.36 -0.39
C ASP A 52 13.96 34.32 -1.47
N ILE A 53 14.76 34.29 -2.53
CA ILE A 53 14.82 33.16 -3.47
C ILE A 53 15.70 32.09 -2.81
N ILE A 54 15.06 31.16 -2.11
CA ILE A 54 15.64 29.87 -1.73
C ILE A 54 15.74 29.04 -3.02
N PRO A 55 16.85 28.33 -3.31
CA PRO A 55 16.91 27.45 -4.47
C PRO A 55 15.82 26.39 -4.35
N SER A 56 14.88 26.40 -5.29
CA SER A 56 13.80 25.42 -5.38
C SER A 56 14.39 24.00 -5.34
N PRO A 57 13.85 23.08 -4.52
CA PRO A 57 14.06 21.67 -4.78
C PRO A 57 13.51 21.37 -6.17
N THR A 58 14.29 20.64 -6.96
CA THR A 58 13.94 20.24 -8.33
C THR A 58 12.50 19.72 -8.37
N SER A 59 11.64 20.36 -9.15
CA SER A 59 10.25 19.94 -9.32
C SER A 59 10.20 18.48 -9.78
N ALA A 60 9.40 17.66 -9.10
CA ALA A 60 9.03 16.34 -9.58
C ALA A 60 8.51 16.46 -11.02
N LYS A 61 9.20 15.83 -11.98
CA LYS A 61 8.87 15.93 -13.42
C LYS A 61 7.72 15.03 -13.87
N HIS A 62 6.98 14.39 -12.96
CA HIS A 62 5.91 13.46 -13.32
C HIS A 62 4.68 13.63 -12.45
N ALA A 63 4.01 14.78 -12.56
CA ALA A 63 2.59 14.88 -12.23
C ALA A 63 1.80 14.73 -13.54
N SER A 64 1.35 13.52 -13.85
CA SER A 64 0.36 13.32 -14.90
C SER A 64 -1.01 13.81 -14.40
N PRO A 65 -1.81 14.50 -15.22
CA PRO A 65 -3.16 14.88 -14.80
C PRO A 65 -3.96 13.61 -14.48
N ALA A 66 -4.46 13.52 -13.24
CA ALA A 66 -5.31 12.40 -12.84
C ALA A 66 -6.60 12.43 -13.67
N GLY A 67 -6.88 11.34 -14.39
CA GLY A 67 -8.19 11.12 -15.00
C GLY A 67 -9.32 11.30 -14.00
N THR A 68 -10.48 11.76 -14.47
CA THR A 68 -11.64 12.13 -13.62
C THR A 68 -12.61 10.98 -13.49
N PHE A 69 -13.19 10.72 -12.31
CA PHE A 69 -14.12 9.60 -12.05
C PHE A 69 -15.21 9.41 -13.13
N GLU A 70 -15.62 10.48 -13.81
CA GLU A 70 -16.52 10.42 -14.97
C GLU A 70 -15.91 9.73 -16.21
N GLU A 71 -14.62 9.92 -16.50
CA GLU A 71 -13.87 9.14 -17.51
C GLU A 71 -13.85 7.65 -17.18
N PHE A 72 -13.84 7.28 -15.90
CA PHE A 72 -13.91 5.89 -15.47
C PHE A 72 -15.29 5.29 -15.62
N LYS A 73 -16.35 6.01 -15.25
CA LYS A 73 -17.73 5.60 -15.55
C LYS A 73 -17.94 5.40 -17.06
N ALA A 74 -17.40 6.30 -17.88
CA ALA A 74 -17.43 6.17 -19.34
C ALA A 74 -16.68 4.92 -19.81
N MET A 75 -15.52 4.61 -19.22
CA MET A 75 -14.76 3.38 -19.52
C MET A 75 -15.51 2.10 -19.14
N LEU A 76 -16.34 2.13 -18.10
CA LEU A 76 -17.16 0.99 -17.66
C LEU A 76 -18.46 0.80 -18.48
N GLY A 77 -18.75 1.69 -19.44
CA GLY A 77 -19.93 1.57 -20.31
C GLY A 77 -21.27 1.81 -19.60
N VAL A 78 -21.25 2.45 -18.43
CA VAL A 78 -22.46 2.72 -17.64
C VAL A 78 -23.09 4.03 -18.12
N PHE A 79 -23.79 3.99 -19.27
CA PHE A 79 -24.74 5.05 -19.61
C PHE A 79 -26.09 4.73 -18.99
N GLY A 80 -26.55 5.61 -18.11
CA GLY A 80 -27.88 5.55 -17.49
C GLY A 80 -28.97 5.46 -18.55
N GLY A 81 -29.75 4.38 -18.51
CA GLY A 81 -30.90 4.20 -19.35
C GLY A 81 -32.11 4.97 -18.83
N THR A 82 -32.69 5.82 -19.68
CA THR A 82 -34.14 6.03 -19.73
C THR A 82 -34.49 6.51 -21.13
N GLU A 83 -34.95 5.58 -21.98
CA GLU A 83 -36.23 5.67 -22.70
C GLU A 83 -36.34 4.54 -23.74
N THR A 84 -37.53 3.98 -23.79
CA THR A 84 -38.00 2.89 -24.65
C THR A 84 -38.13 3.32 -26.12
N SER A 85 -37.69 2.50 -27.08
CA SER A 85 -38.50 2.11 -28.25
C SER A 85 -37.84 0.98 -29.06
N GLU A 86 -38.69 0.19 -29.69
CA GLU A 86 -38.39 -1.09 -30.35
C GLU A 86 -37.71 -0.99 -31.73
N SER A 87 -36.91 -2.03 -31.99
CA SER A 87 -36.85 -2.83 -33.24
C SER A 87 -35.71 -2.63 -34.25
N LYS A 88 -35.19 -3.82 -34.61
CA LYS A 88 -34.50 -4.28 -35.84
C LYS A 88 -32.98 -4.16 -35.94
N ASP A 89 -32.34 -5.33 -35.76
CA ASP A 89 -31.12 -5.74 -36.47
C ASP A 89 -31.33 -5.70 -38.00
N PRO A 90 -30.29 -5.38 -38.79
CA PRO A 90 -29.35 -6.42 -39.22
C PRO A 90 -27.86 -6.01 -39.28
N ASN A 91 -26.99 -7.02 -39.19
CA ASN A 91 -25.56 -7.05 -39.53
C ASN A 91 -25.12 -6.06 -40.63
N THR A 92 -24.03 -5.31 -40.40
CA THR A 92 -22.79 -5.33 -41.24
C THR A 92 -21.64 -4.49 -40.65
N SER A 93 -20.45 -5.10 -40.63
CA SER A 93 -19.08 -4.60 -40.87
C SER A 93 -18.56 -3.28 -40.27
N GLU A 94 -17.39 -3.45 -39.64
CA GLU A 94 -16.15 -2.66 -39.78
C GLU A 94 -16.09 -1.23 -39.24
N ASP A 95 -15.20 -1.07 -38.26
CA ASP A 95 -14.21 -0.01 -38.07
C ASP A 95 -14.66 1.44 -38.21
N ALA A 96 -14.76 2.10 -37.06
CA ALA A 96 -14.50 3.53 -36.98
C ALA A 96 -13.66 3.81 -35.72
N ASP A 97 -12.40 4.10 -35.99
CA ASP A 97 -11.36 4.56 -35.07
C ASP A 97 -11.81 5.74 -34.21
N LEU A 98 -11.44 5.68 -32.93
CA LEU A 98 -11.15 6.88 -32.16
C LEU A 98 -9.79 6.72 -31.46
N GLU A 99 -8.76 6.43 -32.26
CA GLU A 99 -7.37 6.69 -31.86
C GLU A 99 -7.09 8.18 -32.01
N THR A 100 -7.31 8.94 -30.94
CA THR A 100 -6.53 10.16 -30.66
C THR A 100 -6.35 10.29 -29.15
N ALA A 101 -5.48 9.45 -28.59
CA ALA A 101 -4.94 9.64 -27.25
C ALA A 101 -3.41 9.65 -27.31
N LEU A 102 -2.82 10.65 -26.65
CA LEU A 102 -1.39 10.94 -26.53
C LEU A 102 -0.55 9.70 -26.17
N PRO A 103 0.72 9.64 -26.61
CA PRO A 103 1.55 8.45 -26.41
C PRO A 103 1.91 8.27 -24.93
N GLY A 104 1.57 7.09 -24.39
CA GLY A 104 2.43 6.42 -23.40
C GLY A 104 1.95 6.30 -21.96
N HIS A 105 0.70 5.90 -21.69
CA HIS A 105 0.38 5.18 -20.44
C HIS A 105 -0.75 4.17 -20.72
N LYS A 106 -0.41 2.87 -20.81
CA LYS A 106 -1.42 1.80 -20.84
C LYS A 106 -1.88 1.57 -19.40
N PHE A 107 -2.98 2.18 -19.00
CA PHE A 107 -3.58 1.92 -17.69
C PHE A 107 -3.97 0.43 -17.57
N LYS A 108 -3.77 -0.17 -16.40
CA LYS A 108 -4.30 -1.50 -16.08
C LYS A 108 -5.83 -1.39 -16.10
N LYS A 109 -6.48 -2.21 -16.95
CA LYS A 109 -7.94 -2.20 -17.11
C LYS A 109 -8.61 -2.78 -15.86
N PRO A 110 -9.81 -2.28 -15.48
CA PRO A 110 -10.65 -2.92 -14.48
C PRO A 110 -10.86 -4.41 -14.77
N PHE A 111 -10.78 -5.22 -13.72
CA PHE A 111 -11.30 -6.58 -13.69
C PHE A 111 -12.84 -6.54 -13.66
N LEU A 112 -13.44 -6.63 -14.84
CA LEU A 112 -14.90 -6.59 -15.03
C LEU A 112 -15.61 -7.92 -14.76
N GLY A 113 -14.91 -8.95 -14.26
CA GLY A 113 -15.41 -10.32 -14.24
C GLY A 113 -15.60 -10.87 -15.66
N SER A 114 -15.60 -12.19 -15.84
CA SER A 114 -16.00 -12.77 -17.12
C SER A 114 -17.53 -12.94 -17.15
N LYS A 115 -18.19 -12.78 -18.30
CA LYS A 115 -19.62 -13.16 -18.46
C LYS A 115 -19.91 -14.65 -18.14
N GLN A 116 -18.87 -15.45 -18.00
CA GLN A 116 -18.88 -16.87 -17.66
C GLN A 116 -18.49 -17.13 -16.19
N ASP A 117 -18.27 -16.09 -15.40
CA ASP A 117 -17.95 -16.22 -13.99
C ASP A 117 -19.21 -16.65 -13.23
N THR A 118 -19.29 -17.96 -12.95
CA THR A 118 -20.38 -18.60 -12.21
C THR A 118 -20.03 -18.79 -10.74
N ARG A 119 -18.88 -18.26 -10.29
CA ARG A 119 -18.40 -18.36 -8.90
C ARG A 119 -19.31 -17.53 -8.01
N LYS A 120 -19.41 -17.88 -6.72
CA LYS A 120 -20.09 -17.01 -5.75
C LYS A 120 -19.40 -15.64 -5.83
N ASP A 121 -20.16 -14.59 -6.15
CA ASP A 121 -19.64 -13.23 -6.35
C ASP A 121 -18.73 -12.76 -5.20
N GLU A 122 -18.84 -13.38 -4.02
CA GLU A 122 -18.15 -13.00 -2.78
C GLU A 122 -17.17 -14.09 -2.29
N TYR A 123 -16.39 -14.72 -3.17
CA TYR A 123 -15.39 -15.73 -2.79
C TYR A 123 -14.30 -15.19 -1.84
N VAL A 124 -13.82 -13.96 -2.09
CA VAL A 124 -12.93 -13.20 -1.20
C VAL A 124 -13.68 -12.01 -0.63
N SER A 125 -13.47 -11.73 0.66
CA SER A 125 -13.95 -10.53 1.34
C SER A 125 -12.78 -9.76 1.97
N VAL A 126 -13.01 -8.50 2.36
CA VAL A 126 -12.09 -7.76 3.24
C VAL A 126 -12.80 -7.44 4.55
N CYS A 127 -12.07 -7.59 5.66
CA CYS A 127 -12.43 -6.98 6.93
C CYS A 127 -11.39 -5.93 7.32
N MET A 128 -11.86 -4.73 7.66
CA MET A 128 -10.99 -3.59 7.90
C MET A 128 -11.48 -2.78 9.11
N ALA A 129 -10.59 -2.49 10.04
CA ALA A 129 -10.84 -1.54 11.14
C ALA A 129 -10.48 -0.14 10.67
N VAL A 130 -11.41 0.80 10.77
CA VAL A 130 -11.24 2.17 10.24
C VAL A 130 -11.75 3.20 11.22
N LYS A 131 -11.08 4.35 11.28
CA LYS A 131 -11.56 5.54 11.97
C LYS A 131 -11.26 6.78 11.13
N ASP A 132 -12.16 7.74 11.02
CA ASP A 132 -11.97 9.08 10.41
C ASP A 132 -11.21 9.11 9.07
N GLN A 133 -11.47 8.15 8.19
CA GLN A 133 -10.77 8.01 6.89
C GLN A 133 -11.71 8.16 5.68
N HIS A 134 -12.75 8.99 5.82
CA HIS A 134 -13.72 9.34 4.77
C HIS A 134 -13.08 9.67 3.41
N GLN A 135 -11.97 10.40 3.41
CA GLN A 135 -11.30 10.83 2.18
C GLN A 135 -10.42 9.75 1.53
N ASP A 136 -10.03 8.72 2.28
CA ASP A 136 -9.14 7.66 1.80
C ASP A 136 -9.92 6.50 1.19
N LEU A 137 -11.10 6.20 1.76
CA LEU A 137 -11.87 5.01 1.41
C LEU A 137 -12.38 4.93 -0.04
N PRO A 138 -12.80 6.01 -0.73
CA PRO A 138 -13.34 5.88 -2.09
C PRO A 138 -12.33 5.31 -3.10
N GLU A 139 -11.10 5.84 -3.14
CA GLU A 139 -10.03 5.31 -4.00
C GLU A 139 -9.64 3.88 -3.59
N TRP A 140 -9.64 3.60 -2.29
CA TRP A 140 -9.37 2.27 -1.75
C TRP A 140 -10.42 1.26 -2.23
N PHE A 141 -11.70 1.59 -2.16
CA PHE A 141 -12.81 0.75 -2.63
C PHE A 141 -12.75 0.55 -4.14
N ILE A 142 -12.56 1.63 -4.91
CA ILE A 142 -12.45 1.56 -6.37
C ILE A 142 -11.34 0.58 -6.75
N HIS A 143 -10.18 0.67 -6.10
CA HIS A 143 -9.06 -0.21 -6.39
C HIS A 143 -9.38 -1.68 -6.13
N HIS A 144 -9.82 -2.01 -4.91
CA HIS A 144 -10.05 -3.40 -4.53
C HIS A 144 -11.26 -4.01 -5.24
N TYR A 145 -12.29 -3.21 -5.55
CA TYR A 145 -13.51 -3.69 -6.22
C TYR A 145 -13.34 -3.86 -7.72
N TYR A 146 -12.80 -2.84 -8.40
CA TYR A 146 -12.72 -2.85 -9.86
C TYR A 146 -11.43 -3.45 -10.37
N HIS A 147 -10.30 -3.35 -9.68
CA HIS A 147 -9.01 -3.84 -10.21
C HIS A 147 -8.63 -5.22 -9.68
N LEU A 148 -9.10 -5.58 -8.49
CA LEU A 148 -8.88 -6.92 -7.92
C LEU A 148 -10.11 -7.82 -7.95
N GLY A 149 -11.29 -7.26 -8.20
CA GLY A 149 -12.54 -8.02 -8.28
C GLY A 149 -13.13 -8.43 -6.94
N ILE A 150 -12.74 -7.82 -5.81
CA ILE A 150 -13.31 -8.12 -4.49
C ILE A 150 -14.70 -7.50 -4.37
N LYS A 151 -15.72 -8.29 -4.04
CA LYS A 151 -17.13 -7.84 -4.03
C LYS A 151 -17.76 -7.70 -2.64
N ARG A 152 -17.01 -7.92 -1.56
CA ARG A 152 -17.56 -7.79 -0.21
C ARG A 152 -16.56 -7.15 0.74
N PHE A 153 -16.99 -6.05 1.37
CA PHE A 153 -16.20 -5.28 2.33
C PHE A 153 -16.96 -5.12 3.64
N TYR A 154 -16.30 -5.48 4.74
CA TYR A 154 -16.77 -5.28 6.10
C TYR A 154 -15.95 -4.19 6.77
N ILE A 155 -16.59 -3.04 7.01
CA ILE A 155 -15.97 -1.85 7.58
C ILE A 155 -16.34 -1.77 9.04
N MET A 156 -15.37 -2.08 9.89
CA MET A 156 -15.48 -2.01 11.34
C MET A 156 -15.07 -0.60 11.76
N ASP A 157 -16.06 0.29 11.84
CA ASP A 157 -15.89 1.72 12.11
C ASP A 157 -15.68 1.96 13.62
N ASP A 158 -14.44 2.26 14.02
CA ASP A 158 -14.01 2.50 15.40
C ASP A 158 -14.25 3.96 15.82
N GLY A 159 -15.52 4.37 15.74
CA GLY A 159 -15.98 5.65 16.26
C GLY A 159 -15.60 6.85 15.39
N SER A 160 -15.72 6.72 14.07
CA SER A 160 -15.57 7.87 13.17
C SER A 160 -16.63 8.95 13.42
N ASP A 161 -16.25 10.20 13.15
CA ASP A 161 -17.15 11.35 13.18
C ASP A 161 -17.06 12.18 11.88
N PRO A 162 -18.12 12.22 11.04
CA PRO A 162 -19.35 11.42 11.17
C PRO A 162 -19.11 9.91 11.00
N PRO A 163 -20.08 9.03 11.29
CA PRO A 163 -19.98 7.61 10.99
C PRO A 163 -19.72 7.35 9.50
N LEU A 164 -18.82 6.42 9.16
CA LEU A 164 -18.45 6.10 7.77
C LEU A 164 -19.64 5.59 6.94
N SER A 165 -20.66 5.04 7.61
CA SER A 165 -21.91 4.63 6.97
C SER A 165 -22.71 5.80 6.37
N GLU A 166 -22.38 7.04 6.71
CA GLU A 166 -23.02 8.25 6.17
C GLU A 166 -22.37 8.75 4.89
N MET A 167 -21.24 8.16 4.46
CA MET A 167 -20.60 8.50 3.18
C MET A 167 -21.57 8.26 2.01
N GLU A 168 -21.89 9.32 1.26
CA GLU A 168 -22.80 9.27 0.12
C GLU A 168 -22.20 8.49 -1.06
N ASP A 169 -20.96 8.80 -1.43
CA ASP A 169 -20.25 8.17 -2.54
C ASP A 169 -19.08 7.31 -2.02
N LEU A 170 -19.17 6.00 -2.26
CA LEU A 170 -18.12 5.03 -1.95
C LEU A 170 -17.22 4.74 -3.17
N GLY A 171 -17.54 5.29 -4.34
CA GLY A 171 -16.92 4.93 -5.62
C GLY A 171 -17.36 3.57 -6.17
N ILE A 172 -18.10 2.77 -5.39
CA ILE A 172 -18.59 1.42 -5.73
C ILE A 172 -20.07 1.26 -5.32
N PRO A 173 -20.80 0.25 -5.83
CA PRO A 173 -22.18 0.01 -5.41
C PRO A 173 -22.26 -0.30 -3.91
N ARG A 174 -23.16 0.39 -3.20
CA ARG A 174 -23.25 0.38 -1.72
C ARG A 174 -23.55 -1.00 -1.16
N GLU A 175 -24.28 -1.82 -1.90
CA GLU A 175 -24.65 -3.18 -1.53
C GLU A 175 -23.45 -4.11 -1.32
N HIS A 176 -22.24 -3.73 -1.76
CA HIS A 176 -21.00 -4.48 -1.53
C HIS A 176 -20.30 -4.13 -0.20
N VAL A 177 -20.76 -3.10 0.51
CA VAL A 177 -20.14 -2.59 1.74
C VAL A 177 -21.09 -2.73 2.91
N THR A 178 -20.62 -3.35 3.98
CA THR A 178 -21.33 -3.45 5.25
C THR A 178 -20.55 -2.70 6.31
N PHE A 179 -21.18 -1.66 6.89
CA PHE A 179 -20.60 -0.90 7.99
C PHE A 179 -21.09 -1.46 9.32
N GLN A 180 -20.16 -1.61 10.26
CA GLN A 180 -20.47 -1.87 11.66
C GLN A 180 -19.79 -0.82 12.52
N TYR A 181 -20.60 0.04 13.13
CA TYR A 181 -20.13 1.12 13.99
C TYR A 181 -19.88 0.62 15.41
N PHE A 182 -18.77 1.07 15.99
CA PHE A 182 -18.40 0.89 17.40
C PHE A 182 -18.22 2.28 18.02
N SER A 183 -19.02 2.59 19.02
CA SER A 183 -18.89 3.86 19.75
C SER A 183 -17.61 3.91 20.57
N GLN A 184 -17.21 5.11 20.99
CA GLN A 184 -16.06 5.28 21.88
C GLN A 184 -16.18 4.48 23.20
N SER A 185 -17.40 4.26 23.70
CA SER A 185 -17.65 3.43 24.89
C SER A 185 -17.46 1.93 24.66
N GLU A 186 -17.47 1.48 23.41
CA GLU A 186 -17.24 0.09 23.02
C GLU A 186 -15.77 -0.18 22.67
N HIS A 187 -14.92 0.84 22.72
CA HIS A 187 -13.50 0.70 22.40
C HIS A 187 -12.80 -0.25 23.38
N ALA A 188 -12.22 -1.32 22.85
CA ALA A 188 -11.50 -2.33 23.60
C ALA A 188 -9.99 -2.14 23.51
N PHE A 189 -9.25 -2.70 24.47
CA PHE A 189 -7.80 -2.85 24.31
C PHE A 189 -7.50 -3.78 23.13
N TYR A 190 -6.60 -3.39 22.24
CA TYR A 190 -6.40 -4.03 20.93
C TYR A 190 -7.67 -4.08 20.08
N MET A 191 -8.33 -2.93 19.93
CA MET A 191 -9.60 -2.79 19.21
C MET A 191 -9.56 -3.41 17.81
N GLN A 192 -8.45 -3.29 17.07
CA GLN A 192 -8.32 -3.89 15.74
C GLN A 192 -8.47 -5.42 15.77
N GLU A 193 -7.83 -6.10 16.71
CA GLU A 193 -7.95 -7.56 16.88
C GLU A 193 -9.36 -7.94 17.34
N HIS A 194 -9.94 -7.16 18.24
CA HIS A 194 -11.30 -7.36 18.73
C HIS A 194 -12.32 -7.33 17.58
N VAL A 195 -12.27 -6.30 16.73
CA VAL A 195 -13.22 -6.16 15.63
C VAL A 195 -13.01 -7.19 14.53
N TYR A 196 -11.77 -7.65 14.28
CA TYR A 196 -11.52 -8.73 13.33
C TYR A 196 -12.15 -10.06 13.76
N ASN A 197 -12.09 -10.42 15.05
CA ASN A 197 -12.77 -11.61 15.54
C ASN A 197 -14.30 -11.49 15.37
N ILE A 198 -14.89 -10.34 15.72
CA ILE A 198 -16.34 -10.08 15.52
C ILE A 198 -16.73 -10.19 14.04
N CYS A 199 -15.87 -9.69 13.15
CA CYS A 199 -16.09 -9.71 11.72
C CYS A 199 -16.15 -11.15 11.18
N VAL A 200 -15.20 -12.00 11.58
CA VAL A 200 -15.20 -13.41 11.20
C VAL A 200 -16.38 -14.15 11.82
N ASP A 201 -16.69 -13.91 13.09
CA ASP A 201 -17.82 -14.56 13.77
C ASP A 201 -19.15 -14.28 13.07
N LYS A 202 -19.35 -13.06 12.56
CA LYS A 202 -20.59 -12.65 11.88
C LYS A 202 -20.64 -13.06 10.42
N TYR A 203 -19.52 -12.95 9.71
CA TYR A 203 -19.53 -12.96 8.24
C TYR A 203 -18.63 -14.05 7.63
N GLY A 204 -17.78 -14.70 8.42
CA GLY A 204 -16.81 -15.68 7.93
C GLY A 204 -17.46 -16.87 7.23
N SER A 205 -18.69 -17.26 7.59
CA SER A 205 -19.38 -18.38 6.93
C SER A 205 -19.78 -18.10 5.47
N ASN A 206 -19.72 -16.84 5.02
CA ASN A 206 -20.19 -16.43 3.69
C ASN A 206 -19.10 -16.49 2.61
N HIS A 207 -17.83 -16.62 3.01
CA HIS A 207 -16.67 -16.48 2.13
C HIS A 207 -15.71 -17.65 2.31
N THR A 208 -14.85 -17.87 1.30
CA THR A 208 -13.74 -18.81 1.44
C THR A 208 -12.54 -18.12 2.07
N TRP A 209 -12.25 -16.90 1.60
CA TRP A 209 -11.11 -16.11 2.03
C TRP A 209 -11.54 -14.73 2.56
N MET A 210 -10.80 -14.25 3.56
CA MET A 210 -10.94 -12.88 4.07
C MET A 210 -9.56 -12.23 4.21
N ALA A 211 -9.38 -11.07 3.60
CA ALA A 211 -8.20 -10.23 3.82
C ALA A 211 -8.40 -9.34 5.05
N PHE A 212 -7.37 -9.24 5.89
CA PHE A 212 -7.31 -8.32 7.02
C PHE A 212 -6.27 -7.24 6.72
N ILE A 213 -6.71 -6.16 6.08
CA ILE A 213 -5.85 -5.07 5.61
C ILE A 213 -6.41 -3.71 6.04
N ASP A 214 -5.54 -2.71 6.19
CA ASP A 214 -5.85 -1.37 6.67
C ASP A 214 -6.22 -0.41 5.52
N ALA A 215 -6.86 0.73 5.84
CA ALA A 215 -7.31 1.71 4.83
C ALA A 215 -6.15 2.46 4.12
N ASP A 216 -4.92 2.32 4.62
CA ASP A 216 -3.70 2.80 3.97
C ASP A 216 -2.94 1.67 3.25
N GLU A 217 -3.54 0.50 3.06
CA GLU A 217 -2.91 -0.66 2.43
C GLU A 217 -3.65 -1.12 1.17
N TYR A 218 -2.93 -1.28 0.07
CA TYR A 218 -3.49 -1.63 -1.24
C TYR A 218 -2.85 -2.90 -1.79
N LEU A 219 -3.66 -3.91 -2.09
CA LEU A 219 -3.17 -5.14 -2.71
C LEU A 219 -2.83 -4.91 -4.20
N GLU A 220 -1.70 -5.44 -4.64
CA GLU A 220 -1.34 -5.52 -6.06
C GLU A 220 -1.07 -6.96 -6.45
N MET A 221 -1.72 -7.44 -7.52
CA MET A 221 -1.28 -8.63 -8.23
C MET A 221 -0.11 -8.27 -9.13
N THR A 222 1.11 -8.57 -8.67
CA THR A 222 2.36 -8.32 -9.41
C THR A 222 2.67 -9.44 -10.41
N GLY A 223 2.07 -10.62 -10.19
CA GLY A 223 2.11 -11.75 -11.12
C GLY A 223 1.13 -11.60 -12.28
N ASN A 224 1.09 -12.64 -13.13
CA ASN A 224 0.19 -12.70 -14.31
C ASN A 224 -1.22 -13.24 -13.99
N GLU A 225 -1.46 -13.63 -12.74
CA GLU A 225 -2.71 -14.21 -12.26
C GLU A 225 -3.58 -13.14 -11.57
N ASN A 226 -4.89 -13.37 -11.51
CA ASN A 226 -5.77 -12.55 -10.67
C ASN A 226 -5.81 -13.06 -9.22
N LEU A 227 -6.38 -12.27 -8.31
CA LEU A 227 -6.43 -12.59 -6.88
C LEU A 227 -7.11 -13.95 -6.60
N VAL A 228 -8.17 -14.29 -7.33
CA VAL A 228 -8.88 -15.56 -7.14
C VAL A 228 -7.98 -16.73 -7.55
N GLN A 229 -7.37 -16.68 -8.73
CA GLN A 229 -6.43 -17.71 -9.21
C GLN A 229 -5.25 -17.89 -8.24
N PHE A 230 -4.73 -16.79 -7.71
CA PHE A 230 -3.66 -16.81 -6.72
C PHE A 230 -4.09 -17.57 -5.46
N LEU A 231 -5.25 -17.26 -4.88
CA LEU A 231 -5.75 -17.91 -3.66
C LEU A 231 -6.14 -19.37 -3.89
N GLU A 232 -6.77 -19.68 -5.04
CA GLU A 232 -7.11 -21.04 -5.46
C GLU A 232 -5.85 -21.93 -5.50
N SER A 233 -4.69 -21.38 -5.88
CA SER A 233 -3.43 -22.15 -5.92
C SER A 233 -2.96 -22.66 -4.55
N PHE A 234 -3.51 -22.14 -3.45
CA PHE A 234 -3.25 -22.61 -2.09
C PHE A 234 -4.36 -23.49 -1.52
N GLU A 235 -5.44 -23.71 -2.27
CA GLU A 235 -6.55 -24.51 -1.75
C GLU A 235 -6.29 -26.01 -1.77
N GLU A 236 -5.44 -26.48 -2.69
CA GLU A 236 -5.05 -27.89 -2.81
C GLU A 236 -4.24 -28.39 -1.60
N ASP A 237 -3.52 -27.50 -0.91
CA ASP A 237 -2.83 -27.83 0.33
C ASP A 237 -3.74 -27.58 1.55
N GLU A 238 -4.23 -28.67 2.13
CA GLU A 238 -5.08 -28.63 3.32
C GLU A 238 -4.36 -28.06 4.56
N HIS A 239 -3.02 -27.97 4.54
CA HIS A 239 -2.24 -27.39 5.64
C HIS A 239 -2.11 -25.86 5.52
N VAL A 240 -2.54 -25.23 4.44
CA VAL A 240 -2.47 -23.78 4.29
C VAL A 240 -3.71 -23.11 4.87
N GLY A 241 -3.54 -22.40 5.99
CA GLY A 241 -4.60 -21.66 6.67
C GLY A 241 -4.67 -20.18 6.31
N ALA A 242 -3.58 -19.59 5.82
CA ALA A 242 -3.53 -18.21 5.37
C ALA A 242 -2.35 -17.94 4.45
N VAL A 243 -2.46 -16.89 3.66
CA VAL A 243 -1.37 -16.33 2.85
C VAL A 243 -0.91 -15.01 3.44
N TYR A 244 0.39 -14.86 3.68
CA TYR A 244 1.05 -13.66 4.15
C TYR A 244 1.49 -12.81 2.96
N VAL A 245 1.04 -11.55 2.93
CA VAL A 245 1.36 -10.59 1.88
C VAL A 245 2.32 -9.55 2.45
N SER A 246 3.55 -9.52 1.93
CA SER A 246 4.61 -8.63 2.42
C SER A 246 4.36 -7.18 2.03
N TRP A 247 4.71 -6.25 2.91
CA TRP A 247 4.57 -4.83 2.64
C TRP A 247 5.54 -4.31 1.57
N MET A 248 5.04 -3.34 0.82
CA MET A 248 5.80 -2.39 0.02
C MET A 248 5.47 -0.99 0.53
N THR A 249 6.27 -0.50 1.48
CA THR A 249 5.97 0.70 2.26
C THR A 249 6.35 1.97 1.50
N HIS A 250 5.42 2.91 1.36
CA HIS A 250 5.62 4.22 0.72
C HIS A 250 6.09 5.29 1.69
N SER A 251 6.93 6.20 1.19
CA SER A 251 7.29 7.44 1.88
C SER A 251 6.26 8.54 1.58
N SER A 252 6.47 9.73 2.14
CA SER A 252 5.62 10.89 1.85
C SER A 252 5.81 11.47 0.44
N ALA A 253 6.80 11.01 -0.31
CA ALA A 253 7.28 11.63 -1.56
C ALA A 253 7.58 13.14 -1.40
N GLY A 254 7.85 13.60 -0.17
CA GLY A 254 8.08 15.01 0.17
C GLY A 254 6.83 15.90 0.10
N LEU A 255 5.63 15.33 -0.07
CA LEU A 255 4.39 16.10 -0.20
C LEU A 255 3.99 16.72 1.14
N LEU A 256 3.61 18.00 1.11
CA LEU A 256 3.21 18.74 2.31
C LEU A 256 1.71 18.73 2.53
N SER A 257 0.93 18.77 1.45
CA SER A 257 -0.53 18.81 1.43
C SER A 257 -1.12 17.56 0.81
N ARG A 258 -2.37 17.24 1.17
CA ARG A 258 -3.10 16.09 0.63
C ARG A 258 -3.12 16.08 -0.90
N ALA A 259 -2.81 14.92 -1.46
CA ALA A 259 -2.93 14.69 -2.90
C ALA A 259 -4.33 14.20 -3.28
N LYS A 260 -4.72 14.42 -4.54
CA LYS A 260 -6.04 13.97 -5.06
C LYS A 260 -6.15 12.44 -5.14
N SER A 261 -5.06 11.76 -5.45
CA SER A 261 -5.00 10.30 -5.50
C SER A 261 -3.74 9.83 -4.79
N VAL A 262 -3.92 8.94 -3.84
CA VAL A 262 -2.84 8.31 -3.07
C VAL A 262 -1.95 7.53 -4.02
N ARG A 263 -2.53 6.69 -4.88
CA ARG A 263 -1.77 5.79 -5.76
C ARG A 263 -0.96 6.52 -6.83
N LYS A 264 -1.41 7.69 -7.26
CA LYS A 264 -0.70 8.51 -8.26
C LYS A 264 0.35 9.45 -7.67
N ALA A 265 0.22 9.82 -6.40
CA ALA A 265 1.07 10.83 -5.79
C ALA A 265 2.25 10.24 -5.03
N TYR A 266 2.04 9.14 -4.32
CA TYR A 266 3.06 8.48 -3.52
C TYR A 266 3.64 7.33 -4.34
N ILE A 267 4.73 7.61 -5.06
CA ILE A 267 5.38 6.69 -6.02
C ILE A 267 6.79 6.30 -5.61
N ASP A 268 7.15 6.54 -4.34
CA ASP A 268 8.43 6.21 -3.75
C ASP A 268 8.22 5.23 -2.58
N CYS A 269 8.91 4.10 -2.61
CA CYS A 269 8.86 3.06 -1.58
C CYS A 269 10.20 2.92 -0.86
N ILE A 270 10.20 2.46 0.38
CA ILE A 270 11.44 2.10 1.08
C ILE A 270 12.04 0.81 0.52
N TRP A 271 13.36 0.69 0.58
CA TRP A 271 14.10 -0.53 0.22
C TRP A 271 13.83 -1.70 1.19
N ASP A 272 13.85 -2.93 0.68
CA ASP A 272 13.58 -4.20 1.39
C ASP A 272 14.66 -4.66 2.39
N GLY A 273 15.49 -3.74 2.88
CA GLY A 273 16.52 -4.02 3.88
C GLY A 273 15.93 -4.37 5.25
N GLU A 274 16.62 -3.95 6.31
CA GLU A 274 16.17 -4.18 7.70
C GLU A 274 14.98 -3.28 8.12
N GLY A 275 14.22 -2.75 7.16
CA GLY A 275 13.17 -1.76 7.35
C GLY A 275 11.78 -2.34 7.61
N HIS A 276 10.75 -1.52 7.35
CA HIS A 276 9.36 -1.86 7.66
C HIS A 276 8.77 -2.95 6.75
N ASN A 277 9.34 -3.19 5.55
CA ASN A 277 8.83 -4.17 4.58
C ASN A 277 8.92 -5.64 5.04
N ILE A 278 9.55 -5.93 6.18
CA ILE A 278 9.57 -7.27 6.76
C ILE A 278 8.22 -7.68 7.38
N LEU A 279 7.36 -6.69 7.62
CA LEU A 279 5.98 -6.90 8.06
C LEU A 279 5.03 -6.97 6.86
N GLY A 280 3.77 -7.24 7.14
CA GLY A 280 2.76 -7.54 6.15
C GLY A 280 1.42 -7.84 6.81
N LYS A 281 0.48 -8.34 6.02
CA LYS A 281 -0.85 -8.75 6.49
C LYS A 281 -1.19 -10.13 5.95
N THR A 282 -2.33 -10.65 6.35
CA THR A 282 -2.78 -11.98 5.95
C THR A 282 -4.13 -11.96 5.23
N ILE A 283 -4.24 -12.86 4.26
CA ILE A 283 -5.50 -13.29 3.65
C ILE A 283 -5.76 -14.70 4.18
N SER A 284 -6.78 -14.87 5.01
CA SER A 284 -7.05 -16.11 5.74
C SER A 284 -8.10 -16.97 5.07
N LYS A 285 -7.84 -18.28 5.03
CA LYS A 285 -8.81 -19.31 4.64
C LYS A 285 -9.75 -19.54 5.82
N LEU A 286 -11.00 -19.12 5.69
CA LEU A 286 -11.93 -19.00 6.83
C LEU A 286 -12.31 -20.35 7.45
N SER A 287 -12.28 -21.43 6.67
CA SER A 287 -12.45 -22.79 7.21
C SER A 287 -11.39 -23.14 8.26
N MET A 288 -10.18 -22.59 8.12
CA MET A 288 -9.02 -22.82 8.98
C MET A 288 -8.78 -21.69 9.99
N TYR A 289 -9.57 -20.62 9.99
CA TYR A 289 -9.39 -19.52 10.93
C TYR A 289 -9.70 -19.95 12.39
N ALA A 290 -8.80 -19.64 13.31
CA ALA A 290 -8.94 -19.91 14.75
C ALA A 290 -8.95 -18.65 15.64
N GLY A 291 -8.69 -17.47 15.07
CA GLY A 291 -8.65 -16.19 15.80
C GLY A 291 -7.57 -15.26 15.26
N THR A 292 -7.48 -14.06 15.82
CA THR A 292 -6.35 -13.15 15.59
C THR A 292 -5.14 -13.57 16.44
N ASN A 293 -3.93 -13.49 15.88
CA ASN A 293 -2.68 -13.61 16.63
C ASN A 293 -2.09 -12.22 16.92
N THR A 294 -2.07 -11.39 15.89
CA THR A 294 -1.69 -9.97 15.93
C THR A 294 -2.50 -9.25 14.85
N VAL A 295 -2.29 -7.94 14.71
CA VAL A 295 -2.80 -7.17 13.57
C VAL A 295 -2.21 -7.56 12.20
N HIS A 296 -1.18 -8.41 12.18
CA HIS A 296 -0.50 -8.87 10.96
C HIS A 296 -0.83 -10.31 10.59
N GLN A 297 -1.16 -11.15 11.57
CA GLN A 297 -1.31 -12.59 11.39
C GLN A 297 -2.52 -13.15 12.15
N VAL A 298 -3.09 -14.21 11.60
CA VAL A 298 -4.16 -15.01 12.21
C VAL A 298 -3.58 -16.23 12.94
N LEU A 299 -4.40 -16.84 13.79
CA LEU A 299 -4.20 -18.21 14.27
C LEU A 299 -4.98 -19.15 13.34
N SER A 300 -4.40 -20.30 13.04
CA SER A 300 -5.02 -21.33 12.22
C SER A 300 -5.37 -22.58 13.04
N LYS A 301 -6.43 -23.28 12.63
CA LYS A 301 -6.87 -24.56 13.21
C LYS A 301 -5.94 -25.70 12.84
N ASP A 302 -5.96 -26.76 13.64
CA ASP A 302 -5.40 -28.08 13.32
C ASP A 302 -3.92 -28.09 12.86
N GLY A 303 -3.15 -27.11 13.30
CA GLY A 303 -1.73 -26.98 12.94
C GLY A 303 -1.48 -26.46 11.52
N ALA A 304 -2.50 -25.95 10.83
CA ALA A 304 -2.34 -25.29 9.55
C ALA A 304 -1.41 -24.07 9.67
N ILE A 305 -0.64 -23.83 8.62
CA ILE A 305 0.43 -22.82 8.58
C ILE A 305 -0.01 -21.60 7.77
N ILE A 306 0.71 -20.50 8.02
CA ILE A 306 0.66 -19.30 7.18
C ILE A 306 1.82 -19.41 6.20
N VAL A 307 1.56 -19.23 4.91
CA VAL A 307 2.60 -19.27 3.86
C VAL A 307 2.79 -17.91 3.19
N ASP A 308 3.96 -17.65 2.64
CA ASP A 308 4.18 -16.52 1.74
C ASP A 308 3.62 -16.83 0.34
N GLU A 309 3.78 -15.89 -0.59
CA GLU A 309 3.30 -16.02 -1.97
C GLU A 309 3.83 -17.26 -2.72
N ASN A 310 4.90 -17.90 -2.24
CA ASN A 310 5.53 -19.07 -2.85
C ASN A 310 5.14 -20.38 -2.13
N GLY A 311 4.22 -20.33 -1.17
CA GLY A 311 3.83 -21.52 -0.38
C GLY A 311 4.83 -21.89 0.70
N VAL A 312 5.79 -21.02 1.03
CA VAL A 312 6.77 -21.26 2.10
C VAL A 312 6.25 -20.68 3.40
N GLU A 313 6.36 -21.42 4.50
CA GLU A 313 5.93 -20.95 5.83
C GLU A 313 6.46 -19.55 6.15
N ALA A 314 5.55 -18.63 6.48
CA ALA A 314 5.83 -17.22 6.69
C ALA A 314 5.87 -16.87 8.18
N PRO A 315 7.03 -16.45 8.72
CA PRO A 315 7.09 -15.90 10.07
C PRO A 315 6.45 -14.50 10.14
N LEU A 316 6.17 -14.02 11.35
CA LEU A 316 5.64 -12.65 11.57
C LEU A 316 6.51 -11.55 10.95
N LYS A 317 7.83 -11.77 10.90
CA LYS A 317 8.80 -10.87 10.24
C LYS A 317 9.47 -11.63 9.11
N ARG A 318 9.00 -11.42 7.88
CA ARG A 318 9.49 -12.10 6.67
C ARG A 318 10.75 -11.42 6.15
N ARG A 319 11.86 -12.18 6.11
CA ARG A 319 13.16 -11.71 5.59
C ARG A 319 13.76 -12.73 4.62
N PRO A 320 14.09 -12.34 3.37
CA PRO A 320 13.62 -11.13 2.71
C PRO A 320 12.09 -11.17 2.50
N PRO A 321 11.41 -10.02 2.36
CA PRO A 321 10.03 -10.00 1.88
C PRO A 321 9.93 -10.56 0.46
N THR A 322 8.77 -11.10 0.11
CA THR A 322 8.47 -11.72 -1.19
C THR A 322 7.25 -11.02 -1.80
N LYS A 323 7.39 -10.52 -3.05
CA LYS A 323 6.43 -9.62 -3.72
C LYS A 323 6.35 -9.82 -5.24
N ASN A 324 6.61 -11.05 -5.72
CA ASN A 324 6.67 -11.38 -7.14
C ASN A 324 5.29 -11.75 -7.73
N ARG A 325 4.39 -12.32 -6.94
CA ARG A 325 3.01 -12.69 -7.31
C ARG A 325 2.00 -11.72 -6.72
N ILE A 326 2.21 -11.28 -5.48
CA ILE A 326 1.34 -10.34 -4.76
C ILE A 326 2.14 -9.42 -3.84
N ALA A 327 1.77 -8.14 -3.77
CA ALA A 327 2.37 -7.16 -2.88
C ALA A 327 1.29 -6.37 -2.13
N LEU A 328 1.61 -5.89 -0.93
CA LEU A 328 0.74 -4.99 -0.16
C LEU A 328 1.38 -3.60 -0.07
N HIS A 329 0.93 -2.68 -0.92
CA HIS A 329 1.41 -1.30 -0.91
C HIS A 329 0.90 -0.60 0.34
N HIS A 330 1.80 -0.35 1.29
CA HIS A 330 1.47 0.32 2.55
C HIS A 330 1.81 1.80 2.44
N TYR A 331 0.80 2.65 2.26
CA TYR A 331 0.94 4.12 2.30
C TYR A 331 1.08 4.60 3.76
N ALA A 332 2.11 4.05 4.42
CA ALA A 332 2.37 4.25 5.84
C ALA A 332 2.57 5.73 6.14
N LEU A 333 3.28 6.41 5.24
CA LEU A 333 3.29 7.86 5.13
C LEU A 333 2.46 8.29 3.91
N LYS A 334 1.89 9.47 4.05
CA LYS A 334 1.29 10.28 3.00
C LYS A 334 1.84 11.71 3.19
N SER A 335 1.14 12.73 2.70
CA SER A 335 1.56 14.11 2.90
C SER A 335 1.73 14.45 4.38
N ARG A 336 2.53 15.48 4.67
CA ARG A 336 2.76 15.92 6.05
C ARG A 336 1.47 16.36 6.77
N GLU A 337 0.53 16.94 6.03
CA GLU A 337 -0.83 17.25 6.49
C GLU A 337 -1.56 15.98 6.93
N GLU A 338 -1.65 14.97 6.06
CA GLU A 338 -2.34 13.71 6.34
C GLU A 338 -1.69 12.92 7.48
N TYR A 339 -0.38 13.05 7.66
CA TYR A 339 0.29 12.41 8.79
C TYR A 339 -0.03 13.06 10.14
N ARG A 340 -0.27 14.39 10.16
CA ARG A 340 -0.80 15.05 11.36
C ARG A 340 -2.19 14.50 11.69
N GLU A 341 -3.08 14.42 10.69
CA GLU A 341 -4.41 13.83 10.85
C GLU A 341 -4.33 12.39 11.38
N LYS A 342 -3.36 11.60 10.90
CA LYS A 342 -3.10 10.23 11.39
C LYS A 342 -2.69 10.18 12.86
N ILE A 343 -1.81 11.10 13.29
CA ILE A 343 -1.40 11.20 14.70
C ILE A 343 -2.60 11.62 15.56
N ASP A 344 -3.34 12.65 15.14
CA ASP A 344 -4.46 13.21 15.90
C ASP A 344 -5.61 12.19 16.03
N ARG A 345 -5.88 11.43 14.97
CA ARG A 345 -6.84 10.33 14.97
C ARG A 345 -6.47 9.20 15.94
N GLY A 346 -5.17 8.93 16.09
CA GLY A 346 -4.64 7.77 16.79
C GLY A 346 -4.74 6.48 15.98
N ASN A 347 -4.64 5.33 16.65
CA ASN A 347 -4.80 4.02 16.04
C ASN A 347 -5.65 3.07 16.91
N ALA A 348 -6.17 2.02 16.29
CA ALA A 348 -6.94 0.96 16.96
C ALA A 348 -6.04 -0.01 17.78
N MET A 349 -4.83 0.44 18.10
CA MET A 349 -3.82 -0.28 18.89
C MET A 349 -3.39 0.63 20.04
N SER A 350 -2.96 0.07 21.16
CA SER A 350 -2.56 0.88 22.34
C SER A 350 -1.20 1.56 22.21
N THR A 351 -0.71 1.79 20.98
CA THR A 351 0.63 2.30 20.67
C THR A 351 0.55 3.24 19.46
N PRO A 352 0.14 4.51 19.65
CA PRO A 352 0.00 5.47 18.57
C PRO A 352 1.34 5.73 17.88
N LYS A 353 1.31 5.92 16.56
CA LYS A 353 2.47 6.35 15.79
C LYS A 353 2.76 7.83 16.07
N ASP A 354 4.02 8.19 16.15
CA ASP A 354 4.48 9.56 16.38
C ASP A 354 5.42 10.04 15.26
N TRP A 355 6.03 11.20 15.43
CA TRP A 355 7.01 11.72 14.46
C TRP A 355 8.31 10.89 14.38
N GLN A 356 8.59 9.99 15.33
CA GLN A 356 9.72 9.06 15.20
C GLN A 356 9.46 8.03 14.10
N PHE A 357 8.21 7.55 13.97
CA PHE A 357 7.84 6.67 12.86
C PHE A 357 8.00 7.39 11.51
N TRP A 358 7.58 8.66 11.41
CA TRP A 358 7.82 9.49 10.22
C TRP A 358 9.30 9.56 9.85
N ASN A 359 10.14 9.97 10.80
CA ASN A 359 11.58 10.09 10.58
C ASN A 359 12.22 8.74 10.25
N SER A 360 11.71 7.64 10.80
CA SER A 360 12.18 6.30 10.49
C SER A 360 11.92 5.92 9.04
N VAL A 361 10.72 6.19 8.50
CA VAL A 361 10.38 5.85 7.10
C VAL A 361 11.09 6.80 6.13
N GLU A 362 11.07 8.11 6.37
CA GLU A 362 11.75 9.11 5.53
C GLU A 362 13.28 8.95 5.53
N GLY A 363 13.86 8.44 6.62
CA GLY A 363 15.30 8.20 6.74
C GLY A 363 15.80 6.93 6.04
N MET A 364 14.89 6.08 5.52
CA MET A 364 15.28 4.86 4.81
C MET A 364 15.61 5.14 3.34
N ALA A 365 16.49 4.31 2.76
CA ALA A 365 16.78 4.38 1.34
C ALA A 365 15.50 4.10 0.53
N GLY A 366 15.18 5.00 -0.40
CA GLY A 366 14.02 4.91 -1.27
C GLY A 366 14.32 4.23 -2.60
N ILE A 367 13.28 3.66 -3.20
CA ILE A 367 13.21 3.19 -4.58
C ILE A 367 11.95 3.71 -5.25
N GLU A 368 12.01 3.82 -6.56
CA GLU A 368 10.86 4.15 -7.37
C GLU A 368 9.84 3.00 -7.36
N CYS A 369 8.56 3.36 -7.24
CA CYS A 369 7.46 2.46 -6.88
C CYS A 369 6.18 2.88 -7.62
N ARG A 370 6.22 2.82 -8.96
CA ARG A 370 5.19 3.39 -9.84
C ARG A 370 4.02 2.46 -10.18
N SER A 371 4.09 1.19 -9.80
CA SER A 371 3.13 0.16 -10.27
C SER A 371 1.67 0.51 -9.95
N MET A 372 1.42 1.05 -8.76
CA MET A 372 0.08 1.48 -8.34
C MET A 372 -0.47 2.68 -9.12
N ALA A 373 0.39 3.53 -9.68
CA ALA A 373 -0.02 4.68 -10.49
C ALA A 373 -0.55 4.27 -11.88
N GLU A 374 -0.34 3.03 -12.30
CA GLU A 374 -0.86 2.46 -13.55
C GLU A 374 -2.35 2.11 -13.47
N TYR A 375 -2.92 2.06 -12.28
CA TYR A 375 -4.33 1.79 -12.08
C TYR A 375 -5.15 3.08 -12.12
N TYR A 376 -6.37 2.94 -12.61
CA TYR A 376 -7.30 4.07 -12.60
C TYR A 376 -7.74 4.39 -11.15
N PRO A 377 -7.67 5.67 -10.71
CA PRO A 377 -7.96 6.11 -9.34
C PRO A 377 -9.40 5.86 -8.92
#